data_AF-A0A4Q9LXY0-F1
#
_entry.id   AF-A0A4Q9LXY0-F1
#
_cell.length_a   1.000
_cell.length_b   1.000
_cell.length_c   1.000
_cell.angle_alpha   90.00
_cell.angle_beta   90.00
_cell.angle_gamma   90.00
#
_symmetry.space_group_name_H-M   'P 1'
#
loop_
_entity.id
_entity.type
_entity.pdbx_description
1 polymer ?
#
loop_
_entity_poly.entity_id
_entity_poly.type
_entity_poly.pdbx_seq_one_letter_code
_entity_poly.pdbx_strand_id
1 'polypeptide(L)'
;MVFITEIKEDEKENYEEIIVDTIKFYKRKEITEPSKRKKSITKPKRYSDQFKTPAFLNKDMHRKLCMIEKFRKNKNNLDFIIEKWRNCVEECLNVLITDYFVGAKDIFRSFKLENYGFKYEDYGDLSDYKSEEEQNEEM
;
A
#
# COMPACT_ATOMS: atom_id res chain seq x y z
N MET A 1 32.74 -26.29 7.12
CA MET A 1 32.79 -26.23 8.60
C MET A 1 34.05 -26.96 9.03
N VAL A 2 34.90 -26.33 9.83
CA VAL A 2 36.20 -26.89 10.25
C VAL A 2 36.08 -27.30 11.72
N PHE A 3 36.48 -28.53 12.04
CA PHE A 3 36.51 -29.07 13.40
C PHE A 3 37.96 -29.34 13.79
N ILE A 4 38.30 -29.08 15.05
CA ILE A 4 39.67 -29.22 15.55
C ILE A 4 39.65 -30.21 16.71
N THR A 5 40.66 -31.07 16.81
CA THR A 5 40.77 -32.14 17.81
C THR A 5 41.52 -31.72 19.08
N GLU A 6 42.26 -30.62 19.02
CA GLU A 6 43.04 -30.09 20.15
C GLU A 6 42.82 -28.58 20.31
N ILE A 7 42.60 -28.15 21.55
CA ILE A 7 42.48 -26.74 21.94
C ILE A 7 43.25 -26.52 23.25
N LYS A 8 43.69 -25.29 23.49
CA LYS A 8 44.31 -24.90 24.76
C LYS A 8 43.26 -24.88 25.88
N GLU A 9 43.61 -25.37 27.06
CA GLU A 9 42.68 -25.43 28.21
C GLU A 9 42.12 -24.05 28.58
N ASP A 10 42.94 -23.01 28.48
CA ASP A 10 42.55 -21.62 28.76
C ASP A 10 41.47 -21.07 27.82
N GLU A 11 41.30 -21.67 26.63
CA GLU A 11 40.35 -21.22 25.62
C GLU A 11 39.09 -22.09 25.54
N LYS A 12 38.97 -23.11 26.40
CA LYS A 12 37.89 -24.12 26.37
C LYS A 12 36.49 -23.52 26.40
N GLU A 13 36.31 -22.41 27.12
CA GLU A 13 35.03 -21.70 27.21
C GLU A 13 34.52 -21.20 25.84
N ASN A 14 35.43 -20.94 24.89
CA ASN A 14 35.12 -20.42 23.56
C ASN A 14 34.77 -21.50 22.54
N TYR A 15 34.76 -22.78 22.92
CA TYR A 15 34.47 -23.90 22.03
C TYR A 15 33.28 -24.73 22.53
N GLU A 16 32.55 -25.32 21.59
CA GLU A 16 31.56 -26.38 21.81
C GLU A 16 32.24 -27.74 21.61
N GLU A 17 32.03 -28.65 22.56
CA GLU A 17 32.53 -30.01 22.51
C GLU A 17 31.53 -30.95 21.85
N ILE A 18 32.01 -31.77 20.92
CA ILE A 18 31.24 -32.82 20.25
C ILE A 18 32.03 -34.11 20.40
N ILE A 19 31.38 -35.16 20.91
CA ILE A 19 31.98 -36.49 21.07
C ILE A 19 31.37 -37.42 20.04
N VAL A 20 32.20 -38.03 19.20
CA VAL A 20 31.78 -39.05 18.22
C VAL A 20 32.67 -40.26 18.38
N ASP A 21 32.05 -41.41 18.67
CA ASP A 21 32.63 -42.75 18.80
C ASP A 21 33.79 -42.94 19.81
N THR A 22 34.32 -41.86 20.39
CA THR A 22 35.30 -41.69 21.51
C THR A 22 36.20 -40.47 21.29
N ILE A 23 36.20 -39.89 20.09
CA ILE A 23 37.05 -38.74 19.73
C ILE A 23 36.32 -37.45 20.08
N LYS A 24 37.03 -36.54 20.76
CA LYS A 24 36.55 -35.19 21.08
C LYS A 24 36.88 -34.22 19.96
N PHE A 25 35.87 -33.53 19.47
CA PHE A 25 35.99 -32.46 18.50
C PHE A 25 35.53 -31.15 19.12
N TYR A 26 36.24 -30.07 18.81
CA TYR A 26 35.96 -28.72 19.27
C TYR A 26 35.55 -27.85 18.08
N LYS A 27 34.46 -27.11 18.27
CA LYS A 27 33.96 -26.11 17.32
C LYS A 27 33.91 -24.75 17.99
N ARG A 28 34.54 -23.72 17.40
CA ARG A 28 34.55 -22.38 18.00
C ARG A 28 33.12 -21.80 18.07
N LYS A 29 32.72 -21.31 19.23
CA LYS A 29 31.46 -20.58 19.43
C LYS A 29 31.53 -19.28 18.63
N GLU A 30 30.50 -19.01 17.84
CA GLU A 30 30.35 -17.71 17.17
C GLU A 30 30.09 -16.66 18.26
N ILE A 31 31.04 -15.74 18.47
CA ILE A 31 30.84 -14.59 19.35
C ILE A 31 29.88 -13.65 18.61
N THR A 32 28.58 -13.91 18.72
CA THR A 32 27.58 -12.88 18.47
C THR A 32 27.43 -12.08 19.75
N GLU A 33 27.91 -10.84 19.73
CA GLU A 33 27.51 -9.82 20.71
C GLU A 33 25.99 -9.88 20.95
N PRO A 34 25.49 -9.61 22.17
CA PRO A 34 24.06 -9.60 22.47
C PRO A 34 23.42 -8.30 21.96
N SER A 35 23.63 -7.95 20.69
CA SER A 35 22.94 -6.84 20.05
C SER A 35 21.65 -7.35 19.39
N LYS A 36 20.56 -7.26 20.17
CA LYS A 36 19.19 -7.07 19.66
C LYS A 36 18.70 -8.03 18.55
N ARG A 37 19.04 -9.31 18.55
CA ARG A 37 18.17 -10.30 17.91
C ARG A 37 17.01 -10.58 18.86
N LYS A 38 16.01 -9.68 18.87
CA LYS A 38 14.63 -10.10 19.19
C LYS A 38 14.45 -11.37 18.36
N LYS A 39 14.39 -12.53 19.00
CA LYS A 39 13.80 -13.72 18.40
C LYS A 39 12.37 -13.29 18.07
N SER A 40 12.18 -12.74 16.87
CA SER A 40 10.85 -12.61 16.31
C SER A 40 10.32 -14.03 16.42
N ILE A 41 9.30 -14.23 17.24
CA ILE A 41 8.47 -15.42 17.24
C ILE A 41 8.13 -15.61 15.77
N THR A 42 8.87 -16.48 15.09
CA THR A 42 8.68 -16.78 13.68
C THR A 42 7.40 -17.55 13.67
N LYS A 43 6.28 -16.83 13.58
CA LYS A 43 4.97 -17.41 13.33
C LYS A 43 5.17 -18.41 12.19
N PRO A 44 4.73 -19.67 12.34
CA PRO A 44 4.90 -20.66 11.29
C PRO A 44 4.35 -20.07 10.00
N LYS A 45 5.20 -19.96 8.98
CA LYS A 45 4.78 -19.53 7.65
C LYS A 45 3.63 -20.45 7.22
N ARG A 46 2.58 -19.88 6.62
CA ARG A 46 1.51 -20.69 6.02
C ARG A 46 2.14 -21.71 5.08
N TYR A 47 1.57 -22.90 4.99
CA TYR A 47 2.13 -23.98 4.16
C TYR A 47 2.38 -23.54 2.71
N SER A 48 1.50 -22.68 2.17
CA SER A 48 1.65 -22.05 0.85
C SER A 48 2.89 -21.15 0.70
N ASP A 49 3.38 -20.57 1.78
CA ASP A 49 4.55 -19.69 1.81
C ASP A 49 5.86 -20.46 1.99
N GLN A 50 5.80 -21.75 2.35
CA GLN A 50 6.99 -22.61 2.47
C GLN A 50 7.60 -22.96 1.10
N PHE A 51 6.81 -22.91 0.03
CA PHE A 51 7.25 -23.21 -1.35
C PHE A 51 7.58 -21.96 -2.18
N LYS A 52 7.43 -20.76 -1.61
CA LYS A 52 7.78 -19.51 -2.31
C LYS A 52 9.30 -19.33 -2.30
N THR A 53 9.94 -19.84 -3.34
CA THR A 53 11.37 -19.61 -3.59
C THR A 53 11.62 -18.14 -4.02
N PRO A 54 12.85 -17.62 -3.90
CA PRO A 54 13.21 -16.31 -4.44
C PRO A 54 12.86 -16.15 -5.92
N ALA A 55 12.96 -17.23 -6.71
CA ALA A 55 12.55 -17.26 -8.11
C ALA A 55 11.03 -17.06 -8.30
N PHE A 56 10.20 -17.62 -7.41
CA PHE A 56 8.75 -17.40 -7.43
C PHE A 56 8.39 -15.94 -7.11
N LEU A 57 9.05 -15.34 -6.12
CA LEU A 57 8.88 -13.92 -5.77
C LEU A 57 9.22 -13.00 -6.95
N ASN A 58 10.35 -13.26 -7.63
CA ASN A 58 10.76 -12.48 -8.79
C ASN A 58 9.78 -12.62 -9.96
N LYS A 59 9.23 -13.82 -10.20
CA LYS A 59 8.22 -14.05 -11.23
C LYS A 59 6.90 -13.31 -10.94
N ASP A 60 6.44 -13.32 -9.70
CA ASP A 60 5.23 -12.60 -9.29
C ASP A 60 5.44 -11.08 -9.38
N MET A 61 6.60 -10.58 -8.95
CA MET A 61 6.99 -9.18 -9.12
C MET A 61 7.00 -8.77 -10.59
N HIS A 62 7.61 -9.58 -11.46
CA HIS A 62 7.62 -9.32 -12.90
C HIS A 62 6.21 -9.30 -13.49
N ARG A 63 5.33 -10.24 -13.11
CA ARG A 63 3.93 -10.26 -13.54
C ARG A 63 3.20 -8.96 -13.15
N LYS A 64 3.39 -8.49 -11.92
CA LYS A 64 2.79 -7.23 -11.43
C LYS A 64 3.31 -6.03 -12.21
N LEU A 65 4.63 -5.96 -12.46
CA LEU A 65 5.24 -4.90 -13.27
C LEU A 65 4.69 -4.89 -14.69
N CYS A 66 4.59 -6.05 -15.36
CA CYS A 66 3.97 -6.13 -16.69
C CYS A 66 2.50 -5.70 -16.70
N MET A 67 1.75 -6.00 -15.63
CA MET A 67 0.37 -5.51 -15.49
C MET A 67 0.35 -3.98 -15.39
N ILE A 68 1.20 -3.39 -14.54
CA ILE A 68 1.30 -1.94 -14.38
C ILE A 68 1.69 -1.27 -15.70
N GLU A 69 2.68 -1.81 -16.42
CA GLU A 69 3.09 -1.29 -17.72
C GLU A 69 1.96 -1.35 -18.76
N LYS A 70 1.22 -2.47 -18.83
CA LYS A 70 0.06 -2.59 -19.71
C LYS A 70 -1.05 -1.60 -19.34
N PHE A 71 -1.31 -1.42 -18.04
CA PHE A 71 -2.26 -0.41 -17.58
C PHE A 71 -1.82 0.99 -17.97
N ARG A 72 -0.54 1.34 -17.78
CA ARG A 72 0.01 2.63 -18.18
C ARG A 72 -0.12 2.86 -19.69
N LYS A 73 0.28 1.89 -20.51
CA LYS A 73 0.16 1.97 -21.99
C LYS A 73 -1.28 2.19 -22.45
N ASN A 74 -2.25 1.53 -21.81
CA ASN A 74 -3.65 1.59 -22.23
C ASN A 74 -4.42 2.76 -21.60
N LYS A 75 -3.98 3.31 -20.46
CA LYS A 75 -4.70 4.32 -19.68
C LYS A 75 -3.96 5.65 -19.51
N ASN A 76 -2.90 5.90 -20.28
CA ASN A 76 -2.14 7.15 -20.24
C ASN A 76 -2.98 8.42 -20.43
N ASN A 77 -4.21 8.31 -20.92
CA ASN A 77 -5.11 9.45 -21.14
C ASN A 77 -6.27 9.51 -20.14
N LEU A 78 -6.24 8.75 -19.03
CA LEU A 78 -7.32 8.81 -18.05
C LEU A 78 -7.50 10.24 -17.51
N ASP A 79 -6.40 10.89 -17.13
CA ASP A 79 -6.44 12.26 -16.60
C ASP A 79 -7.00 13.23 -17.64
N PHE A 80 -6.56 13.12 -18.90
CA PHE A 80 -7.09 13.89 -20.02
C PHE A 80 -8.59 13.63 -20.26
N ILE A 81 -9.03 12.38 -20.15
CA ILE A 81 -10.44 12.01 -20.33
C ILE A 81 -11.27 12.57 -19.17
N ILE A 82 -10.79 12.45 -17.93
CA ILE A 82 -11.44 13.01 -16.74
C ILE A 82 -11.58 14.53 -16.88
N GLU A 83 -10.51 15.21 -17.26
CA GLU A 83 -10.50 16.66 -17.48
C GLU A 83 -11.45 17.07 -18.61
N LYS A 84 -11.46 16.35 -19.73
CA LYS A 84 -12.39 16.59 -20.83
C LYS A 84 -13.85 16.49 -20.38
N TRP A 85 -14.20 15.44 -19.64
CA TRP A 85 -15.56 15.26 -19.15
C TRP A 85 -15.93 16.26 -18.08
N ARG A 86 -14.99 16.60 -17.20
CA ARG A 86 -15.16 17.67 -16.21
C ARG A 86 -15.50 18.98 -16.91
N ASN A 87 -14.70 19.41 -17.88
CA ASN A 87 -14.95 20.65 -18.62
C ASN A 87 -16.31 20.64 -19.33
N CYS A 88 -16.69 19.52 -19.93
CA CYS A 88 -18.00 19.38 -20.57
C CYS A 88 -19.15 19.56 -19.56
N VAL A 89 -19.03 18.98 -18.36
CA VAL A 89 -20.02 19.19 -17.30
C VAL A 89 -20.02 20.64 -16.83
N GLU A 90 -18.85 21.27 -16.64
CA GLU A 90 -18.76 22.68 -16.26
C GLU A 90 -19.44 23.61 -17.28
N GLU A 91 -19.25 23.37 -18.58
CA GLU A 91 -19.95 24.09 -19.65
C GLU A 91 -21.47 23.91 -19.56
N CYS A 92 -21.94 22.68 -19.33
CA CYS A 92 -23.38 22.43 -19.15
C CYS A 92 -23.95 23.15 -17.91
N LEU A 93 -23.21 23.16 -16.80
CA LEU A 93 -23.63 23.89 -15.59
C LEU A 93 -23.74 25.39 -15.88
N ASN A 94 -22.75 25.96 -16.56
CA ASN A 94 -22.76 27.37 -16.93
C ASN A 94 -23.98 27.71 -17.78
N VAL A 95 -24.26 26.91 -18.83
CA VAL A 95 -25.44 27.11 -19.69
C VAL A 95 -26.75 27.04 -18.89
N LEU A 96 -26.88 26.08 -17.98
CA LEU A 96 -28.08 25.96 -17.14
C LEU A 96 -28.30 27.18 -16.23
N ILE A 97 -27.20 27.73 -15.70
CA ILE A 97 -27.24 28.89 -14.80
C ILE A 97 -27.48 30.19 -15.61
N THR A 98 -26.77 30.39 -16.72
CA THR A 98 -26.80 31.66 -17.46
C THR A 98 -27.98 31.78 -18.42
N ASP A 99 -28.28 30.71 -19.16
CA ASP A 99 -29.22 30.77 -20.28
C ASP A 99 -30.62 30.31 -19.86
N TYR A 100 -30.68 29.37 -18.91
CA TYR A 100 -31.93 28.80 -18.40
C TYR A 100 -32.29 29.33 -17.00
N PHE A 101 -31.44 30.15 -16.38
CA PHE A 101 -31.66 30.74 -15.05
C PHE A 101 -32.02 29.71 -13.97
N VAL A 102 -31.50 28.48 -14.10
CA VAL A 102 -31.71 27.44 -13.11
C VAL A 102 -30.79 27.72 -11.92
N GLY A 103 -31.34 27.74 -10.71
CA GLY A 103 -30.55 27.94 -9.50
C GLY A 103 -29.49 26.85 -9.37
N ALA A 104 -28.23 27.24 -9.12
CA ALA A 104 -27.13 26.30 -8.92
C ALA A 104 -27.48 25.22 -7.88
N LYS A 105 -28.25 25.59 -6.85
CA LYS A 105 -28.72 24.69 -5.79
C LYS A 105 -29.54 23.52 -6.31
N ASP A 106 -30.51 23.81 -7.18
CA ASP A 106 -31.39 22.80 -7.77
C ASP A 106 -30.61 21.84 -8.66
N ILE A 107 -29.61 22.37 -9.39
CA ILE A 107 -28.74 21.58 -10.25
C ILE A 107 -27.87 20.63 -9.40
N PHE A 108 -27.21 21.16 -8.35
CA PHE A 108 -26.36 20.37 -7.46
C PHE A 108 -27.15 19.27 -6.75
N ARG A 109 -28.37 19.56 -6.29
CA ARG A 109 -29.27 18.57 -5.67
C ARG A 109 -29.74 17.51 -6.66
N SER A 110 -30.16 17.91 -7.86
CA SER A 110 -30.72 17.01 -8.87
C SER A 110 -29.68 16.03 -9.40
N PHE A 111 -28.45 16.50 -9.63
CA PHE A 111 -27.38 15.71 -10.22
C PHE A 111 -26.38 15.15 -9.20
N LYS A 112 -26.51 15.51 -7.91
CA LYS A 112 -25.61 15.09 -6.82
C LYS A 112 -24.13 15.35 -7.15
N LEU A 113 -23.84 16.56 -7.63
CA LEU A 113 -22.54 16.89 -8.22
C LEU A 113 -21.37 16.81 -7.23
N GLU A 114 -21.63 16.97 -5.93
CA GLU A 114 -20.62 16.82 -4.87
C GLU A 114 -19.99 15.43 -4.85
N ASN A 115 -20.76 14.38 -5.16
CA ASN A 115 -20.26 13.00 -5.24
C ASN A 115 -19.21 12.82 -6.35
N TYR A 116 -19.17 13.74 -7.32
CA TYR A 116 -18.27 13.72 -8.45
C TYR A 116 -17.15 14.77 -8.34
N GLY A 117 -17.04 15.44 -7.18
CA GLY A 117 -15.94 16.36 -6.87
C GLY A 117 -16.17 17.81 -7.31
N PHE A 118 -17.38 18.18 -7.74
CA PHE A 118 -17.75 19.57 -7.97
C PHE A 118 -18.12 20.23 -6.64
N LYS A 119 -17.69 21.47 -6.44
CA LYS A 119 -18.01 22.24 -5.23
C LYS A 119 -19.06 23.28 -5.54
N TYR A 120 -20.07 23.37 -4.69
CA TYR A 120 -21.13 24.37 -4.82
C TYR A 120 -20.59 25.81 -4.80
N GLU A 121 -19.55 26.04 -3.98
CA GLU A 121 -18.90 27.33 -3.78
C GLU A 121 -18.37 27.97 -5.07
N ASP A 122 -18.06 27.15 -6.08
CA ASP A 122 -17.55 27.60 -7.37
C ASP A 122 -18.67 28.16 -8.29
N TYR A 123 -19.95 27.93 -7.95
CA TYR A 123 -21.11 28.23 -8.80
C TYR A 123 -22.22 29.04 -8.12
N GLY A 124 -22.18 29.23 -6.80
CA GLY A 124 -23.19 29.99 -6.06
C GLY A 124 -22.79 30.36 -4.63
N ASP A 125 -23.57 31.23 -4.00
CA ASP A 125 -23.32 31.67 -2.62
C ASP A 125 -23.70 30.58 -1.59
N LEU A 126 -22.76 30.23 -0.71
CA LEU A 126 -22.94 29.20 0.33
C LEU A 126 -24.12 29.44 1.29
N SER A 127 -24.54 30.70 1.46
CA SER A 127 -25.65 31.06 2.36
C SER A 127 -26.95 30.36 1.98
N ASP A 128 -27.13 30.11 0.70
CA ASP A 128 -28.37 29.56 0.16
C ASP A 128 -28.35 28.02 0.19
N TYR A 129 -27.19 27.39 0.33
CA TYR A 129 -27.04 25.94 0.29
C TYR A 129 -27.24 25.28 1.66
N LYS A 130 -26.56 25.78 2.69
CA LYS A 130 -26.57 25.18 4.04
C LYS A 130 -27.89 25.32 4.79
N SER A 131 -28.64 26.37 4.50
CA SER A 131 -29.90 26.71 5.19
C SER A 131 -31.02 25.67 5.01
N GLU A 132 -30.91 24.75 4.05
CA GLU A 132 -31.89 23.66 3.83
C GLU A 132 -31.38 22.27 4.21
N GLU A 133 -30.07 22.02 4.26
CA GLU A 133 -29.53 20.73 4.75
C GLU A 133 -29.82 20.58 6.25
N GLU A 134 -29.62 21.65 7.01
CA GLU A 134 -29.99 21.71 8.44
C GLU A 134 -31.51 21.52 8.66
N GLN A 135 -32.36 21.91 7.72
CA GLN A 135 -33.81 21.71 7.81
C GLN A 135 -34.27 20.29 7.44
N ASN A 136 -33.48 19.53 6.67
CA ASN A 136 -33.81 18.15 6.29
C ASN A 136 -33.20 17.12 7.25
N GLU A 137 -32.16 17.47 8.02
CA GLU A 137 -31.63 16.61 9.09
C GLU A 137 -32.44 16.69 10.40
N GLU A 138 -33.23 17.75 10.60
CA GLU A 138 -34.10 17.93 11.78
C GLU A 138 -35.52 17.33 11.63
N MET A 139 -35.80 16.59 10.55
CA MET A 139 -37.10 15.93 10.28
C MET A 139 -36.97 14.41 10.19
#